data_AF-A0AA89B9I8-F1
#
_entry.id   AF-A0AA89B9I8-F1
#
_cell.length_a   1.000
_cell.length_b   1.000
_cell.length_c   1.000
_cell.angle_alpha   90.00
_cell.angle_beta   90.00
_cell.angle_gamma   90.00
#
_symmetry.space_group_name_H-M   'P 1'
#
loop_
_entity.id
_entity.type
_entity.pdbx_description
1 polymer ?
#
loop_
_entity_poly.entity_id
_entity_poly.type
_entity_poly.pdbx_seq_one_letter_code
_entity_poly.pdbx_strand_id
1 'polypeptide(L)'
;MSAKTNPDAEFAYGAGHINPMKAVDPGLVYDANELDYIKTVTNVGSAVCNYKAVVTCPPGSGIQVGVVPSVLNFTALGQKLSFEVDIRGSINTQEDPIKSASLVWDDGVHQVRSPIVVYAPS
;
A
#
# COMPACT_ATOMS: atom_id res chain seq x y z
N MET A 1 6.64 13.91 -5.36
CA MET A 1 7.60 13.45 -4.31
C MET A 1 7.87 11.98 -4.55
N SER A 2 9.13 11.54 -4.51
CA SER A 2 9.51 10.13 -4.67
C SER A 2 10.81 9.81 -3.93
N ALA A 3 10.99 8.55 -3.53
CA ALA A 3 12.21 8.06 -2.89
C ALA A 3 13.46 8.22 -3.78
N LYS A 4 13.29 8.31 -5.11
CA LYS A 4 14.41 8.60 -6.03
C LYS A 4 14.96 10.02 -5.88
N THR A 5 14.16 10.93 -5.36
CA THR A 5 14.45 12.37 -5.31
C THR A 5 14.63 12.91 -3.90
N ASN A 6 14.33 12.09 -2.88
CA ASN A 6 14.52 12.43 -1.48
C ASN A 6 15.01 11.17 -0.73
N PRO A 7 16.23 11.18 -0.15
CA PRO A 7 16.81 10.02 0.53
C PRO A 7 16.05 9.59 1.79
N ASP A 8 15.34 10.53 2.44
CA ASP A 8 14.51 10.24 3.61
C ASP A 8 13.14 9.63 3.22
N ALA A 9 12.85 9.58 1.91
CA ALA A 9 11.71 8.90 1.33
C ALA A 9 10.39 9.17 2.08
N GLU A 10 9.62 8.12 2.38
CA GLU A 10 8.35 8.22 3.09
C GLU A 10 8.48 8.75 4.53
N PHE A 11 9.67 8.76 5.14
CA PHE A 11 9.86 9.44 6.43
C PHE A 11 9.77 10.98 6.29
N ALA A 12 10.09 11.52 5.11
CA ALA A 12 9.95 12.93 4.83
C ALA A 12 8.55 13.34 4.33
N TYR A 13 7.87 12.48 3.55
CA TYR A 13 6.62 12.86 2.87
C TYR A 13 5.44 11.90 3.04
N GLY A 14 5.60 10.79 3.77
CA GLY A 14 4.55 9.80 4.00
C GLY A 14 3.96 9.23 2.69
N ALA A 15 2.64 9.24 2.58
CA ALA A 15 1.94 8.78 1.37
C ALA A 15 2.09 9.73 0.16
N GLY A 16 2.64 10.94 0.36
CA GLY A 16 2.82 11.96 -0.65
C GLY A 16 1.95 13.20 -0.41
N HIS A 17 1.83 14.04 -1.45
CA HIS A 17 1.04 15.26 -1.37
C HIS A 17 -0.46 14.95 -1.43
N ILE A 18 -1.26 15.65 -0.61
CA ILE A 18 -2.71 15.47 -0.56
C ILE A 18 -3.34 15.76 -1.92
N ASN A 19 -4.31 14.92 -2.32
CA ASN A 19 -5.17 15.16 -3.48
C ASN A 19 -6.63 15.23 -3.01
N PRO A 20 -7.15 16.42 -2.67
CA PRO A 20 -8.50 16.57 -2.15
C PRO A 20 -9.58 16.07 -3.12
N MET A 21 -9.38 16.24 -4.43
CA MET A 21 -10.34 15.82 -5.45
C MET A 21 -10.54 14.29 -5.48
N LYS A 22 -9.47 13.53 -5.22
CA LYS A 22 -9.56 12.06 -5.12
C LYS A 22 -9.94 11.57 -3.73
N ALA A 23 -9.74 12.38 -2.69
CA ALA A 23 -10.03 11.99 -1.31
C ALA A 23 -11.53 11.92 -0.98
N VAL A 24 -12.39 12.58 -1.78
CA VAL A 24 -13.85 12.57 -1.58
C VAL A 24 -14.46 11.21 -1.93
N ASP A 25 -13.90 10.51 -2.93
CA ASP A 25 -14.32 9.16 -3.34
C ASP A 25 -13.08 8.26 -3.48
N PRO A 26 -12.59 7.70 -2.36
CA PRO A 26 -11.35 6.93 -2.36
C PRO A 26 -11.54 5.48 -2.83
N GLY A 27 -12.76 4.98 -2.97
CA GLY A 27 -13.06 3.58 -3.31
C GLY A 27 -12.90 2.59 -2.15
N LEU A 28 -11.71 2.52 -1.54
CA LEU A 28 -11.44 1.74 -0.31
C LEU A 28 -10.89 2.61 0.81
N VAL A 29 -11.23 2.23 2.05
CA VAL A 29 -10.60 2.76 3.25
C VAL A 29 -10.02 1.61 4.08
N TYR A 30 -8.85 1.84 4.68
CA TYR A 30 -8.30 0.91 5.67
C TYR A 30 -9.09 1.03 6.96
N ASP A 31 -9.58 -0.12 7.43
CA ASP A 31 -10.25 -0.19 8.72
C ASP A 31 -9.22 -0.36 9.83
N ALA A 32 -9.47 0.26 10.99
CA ALA A 32 -8.53 0.28 12.11
C ALA A 32 -9.27 -0.02 13.42
N ASN A 33 -9.17 -1.27 13.88
CA ASN A 33 -9.51 -1.68 15.24
C ASN A 33 -8.22 -1.95 16.04
N GLU A 34 -8.28 -1.97 17.37
CA GLU A 34 -7.10 -2.09 18.26
C GLU A 34 -6.18 -3.30 17.96
N LEU A 35 -6.68 -4.36 17.32
CA LEU A 35 -5.92 -5.56 16.95
C LEU A 35 -5.60 -5.66 15.45
N ASP A 36 -6.21 -4.82 14.62
CA ASP A 36 -6.08 -4.88 13.16
C ASP A 36 -4.91 -4.01 12.71
N TYR A 37 -3.71 -4.58 12.74
CA TYR A 37 -2.58 -3.99 12.03
C TYR A 37 -2.86 -4.02 10.52
N ILE A 38 -3.50 -2.99 9.96
CA ILE A 38 -3.75 -2.72 8.52
C ILE A 38 -3.90 -3.99 7.67
N LYS A 39 -4.83 -4.87 8.04
CA LYS A 39 -5.15 -6.10 7.30
C LYS A 39 -6.52 -6.09 6.67
N THR A 40 -7.35 -5.10 6.97
CA THR A 40 -8.75 -5.05 6.56
C THR A 40 -9.04 -3.75 5.82
N VAL A 41 -9.72 -3.87 4.69
CA VAL A 41 -10.25 -2.73 3.92
C VAL A 41 -11.77 -2.81 3.86
N THR A 42 -12.41 -1.65 3.87
CA THR A 42 -13.85 -1.48 3.69
C THR A 42 -14.13 -0.85 2.34
N ASN A 43 -15.05 -1.43 1.58
CA ASN A 43 -15.53 -0.84 0.33
C ASN A 43 -16.46 0.34 0.60
N VAL A 44 -16.09 1.52 0.10
CA VAL A 44 -16.89 2.75 0.20
C VAL A 44 -17.29 3.32 -1.17
N GLY A 45 -16.92 2.62 -2.26
CA GLY A 45 -17.25 2.98 -3.63
C GLY A 45 -18.44 2.18 -4.17
N SER A 46 -18.30 1.60 -5.36
CA SER A 46 -19.36 0.79 -5.98
C SER A 46 -19.65 -0.49 -5.22
N ALA A 47 -20.92 -0.88 -5.07
CA ALA A 47 -21.34 -2.02 -4.25
C ALA A 47 -20.72 -3.36 -4.69
N VAL A 48 -20.60 -3.59 -6.01
CA VAL A 48 -19.94 -4.78 -6.57
C VAL A 48 -18.70 -4.32 -7.33
N CYS A 49 -17.52 -4.71 -6.88
CA CYS A 49 -16.26 -4.27 -7.46
C CYS A 49 -15.13 -5.27 -7.15
N ASN A 50 -14.12 -5.28 -8.01
CA ASN A 50 -12.98 -6.19 -7.88
C ASN A 50 -11.68 -5.39 -7.91
N TYR A 51 -10.95 -5.38 -6.80
CA TYR A 51 -9.67 -4.70 -6.70
C TYR A 51 -8.52 -5.70 -6.87
N LYS A 52 -7.57 -5.39 -7.74
CA LYS A 52 -6.35 -6.16 -7.94
C LYS A 52 -5.19 -5.50 -7.19
N ALA A 53 -4.40 -6.30 -6.50
CA ALA A 53 -3.17 -5.86 -5.86
C ALA A 53 -2.07 -5.65 -6.91
N VAL A 54 -1.57 -4.42 -6.98
CA VAL A 54 -0.42 -4.03 -7.81
C VAL A 54 0.71 -3.61 -6.87
N VAL A 55 1.73 -4.45 -6.78
CA VAL A 55 2.92 -4.18 -5.97
C VAL A 55 4.00 -3.56 -6.85
N THR A 56 4.57 -2.44 -6.41
CA THR A 56 5.73 -1.81 -7.05
C THR A 56 6.92 -1.83 -6.11
N CYS A 57 7.98 -2.52 -6.53
CA CYS A 57 9.29 -2.52 -5.89
C CYS A 57 10.32 -1.89 -6.85
N PRO A 58 11.21 -0.98 -6.39
CA PRO A 58 12.29 -0.47 -7.20
C PRO A 58 13.20 -1.61 -7.69
N PRO A 59 13.64 -1.61 -8.96
CA PRO A 59 14.62 -2.57 -9.45
C PRO A 59 15.89 -2.54 -8.59
N GLY A 60 16.43 -3.71 -8.23
CA GLY A 60 17.63 -3.80 -7.40
C GLY A 60 17.42 -3.43 -5.93
N SER A 61 16.17 -3.29 -5.46
CA SER A 61 15.87 -2.98 -4.05
C SER A 61 16.28 -4.09 -3.08
N GLY A 62 16.43 -5.33 -3.55
CA GLY A 62 16.72 -6.51 -2.72
C GLY A 62 15.51 -6.99 -1.92
N ILE A 63 14.33 -6.36 -2.08
CA ILE A 63 13.08 -6.71 -1.40
C ILE A 63 12.01 -7.21 -2.38
N GLN A 64 11.22 -8.15 -1.91
CA GLN A 64 10.05 -8.73 -2.59
C GLN A 64 8.85 -8.58 -1.65
N VAL A 65 7.71 -8.19 -2.22
CA VAL A 65 6.47 -8.00 -1.47
C VAL A 65 5.40 -8.84 -2.13
N GLY A 66 4.81 -9.77 -1.37
CA GLY A 66 3.67 -10.59 -1.74
C GLY A 66 2.40 -10.11 -1.04
N VAL A 67 1.26 -10.29 -1.69
CA VAL A 67 -0.06 -9.95 -1.14
C VAL A 67 -1.03 -11.11 -1.39
N VAL A 68 -1.71 -11.55 -0.33
CA VAL A 68 -2.67 -12.68 -0.39
C VAL A 68 -3.99 -12.29 0.29
N PRO A 69 -5.13 -12.41 -0.39
CA PRO A 69 -5.29 -12.70 -1.82
C PRO A 69 -4.81 -11.52 -2.69
N SER A 70 -4.43 -11.79 -3.94
CA SER A 70 -4.05 -10.74 -4.89
C SER A 70 -5.24 -10.02 -5.53
N VAL A 71 -6.46 -10.49 -5.27
CA VAL A 71 -7.71 -9.89 -5.73
C VAL A 71 -8.74 -9.90 -4.59
N LEU A 72 -9.35 -8.75 -4.33
CA LEU A 72 -10.46 -8.59 -3.40
C LEU A 72 -11.75 -8.39 -4.19
N ASN A 73 -12.72 -9.27 -3.98
CA ASN A 73 -14.01 -9.26 -4.68
C ASN A 73 -15.11 -8.83 -3.72
N PHE A 74 -15.58 -7.60 -3.85
CA PHE A 74 -16.68 -7.07 -3.04
C PHE A 74 -18.01 -7.28 -3.76
N THR A 75 -19.03 -7.63 -2.98
CA THR A 75 -20.40 -7.88 -3.43
C THR A 75 -21.41 -6.93 -2.78
N ALA A 76 -21.00 -6.13 -1.80
CA ALA A 76 -21.83 -5.11 -1.18
C ALA A 76 -21.04 -3.85 -0.79
N LEU A 77 -21.75 -2.71 -0.73
CA LEU A 77 -21.24 -1.47 -0.13
C LEU A 77 -21.01 -1.68 1.38
N GLY A 78 -19.90 -1.19 1.90
CA GLY A 78 -19.52 -1.35 3.30
C GLY A 78 -19.00 -2.75 3.67
N GLN A 79 -18.91 -3.67 2.72
CA GLN A 79 -18.30 -4.98 2.96
C GLN A 79 -16.81 -4.80 3.30
N LYS A 80 -16.36 -5.60 4.27
CA LYS A 80 -14.98 -5.67 4.72
C LYS A 80 -14.33 -6.93 4.21
N LEU A 81 -13.10 -6.81 3.71
CA LEU A 81 -12.28 -7.95 3.32
C LEU A 81 -10.87 -7.77 3.88
N SER A 82 -10.23 -8.89 4.21
CA SER A 82 -8.89 -8.91 4.77
C SER A 82 -7.85 -9.47 3.79
N PHE A 83 -6.62 -9.02 3.94
CA PHE A 83 -5.47 -9.45 3.16
C PHE A 83 -4.22 -9.51 4.05
N GLU A 84 -3.22 -10.24 3.59
CA GLU A 84 -1.91 -10.33 4.22
C GLU A 84 -0.83 -9.82 3.26
N VAL A 85 0.19 -9.18 3.83
CA VAL A 85 1.38 -8.73 3.11
C VAL A 85 2.59 -9.49 3.66
N ASP A 86 3.31 -10.14 2.76
CA ASP A 86 4.54 -10.87 3.06
C ASP A 86 5.71 -10.10 2.45
N ILE A 87 6.69 -9.71 3.27
CA ILE A 87 7.86 -8.95 2.82
C ILE A 87 9.09 -9.82 3.04
N ARG A 88 9.84 -10.08 1.97
CA ARG A 88 11.08 -10.87 1.99
C ARG A 88 12.20 -10.09 1.37
N GLY A 89 13.44 -10.36 1.78
CA GLY A 89 14.62 -9.79 1.15
C GLY A 89 15.70 -9.40 2.12
N SER A 90 16.69 -8.67 1.62
CA SER A 90 17.80 -8.15 2.41
C SER A 90 18.17 -6.77 1.89
N ILE A 91 18.51 -5.87 2.81
CA ILE A 91 18.88 -4.50 2.50
C ILE A 91 20.30 -4.23 3.02
N ASN A 92 21.08 -3.44 2.27
CA ASN A 92 22.42 -3.03 2.72
C ASN A 92 22.27 -1.81 3.63
N THR A 93 22.40 -2.02 4.93
CA THR A 93 22.16 -0.98 5.95
C THR A 93 23.22 0.10 6.00
N GLN A 94 24.41 -0.09 5.40
CA GLN A 94 25.48 0.91 5.42
C GLN A 94 25.36 1.94 4.30
N GLU A 95 24.85 1.55 3.14
CA GLU A 95 24.75 2.43 1.96
C GLU A 95 23.31 2.87 1.66
N ASP A 96 22.33 1.99 1.92
CA ASP A 96 20.93 2.25 1.58
C ASP A 96 19.98 1.61 2.62
N PRO A 97 19.91 2.22 3.83
CA PRO A 97 19.17 1.68 4.97
C PRO A 97 17.64 1.76 4.82
N ILE A 98 17.14 2.47 3.81
CA ILE A 98 15.71 2.70 3.58
C ILE A 98 15.33 2.18 2.20
N LYS A 99 14.44 1.18 2.15
CA LYS A 99 13.84 0.72 0.88
C LYS A 99 12.35 1.01 0.85
N SER A 100 11.93 1.69 -0.20
CA SER A 100 10.53 2.03 -0.45
C SER A 100 9.90 1.05 -1.45
N ALA A 101 8.69 0.60 -1.16
CA ALA A 101 7.80 -0.10 -2.07
C ALA A 101 6.38 0.47 -1.95
N SER A 102 5.44 -0.01 -2.76
CA SER A 102 4.03 0.32 -2.55
C SER A 102 3.10 -0.78 -3.02
N LEU A 103 1.99 -0.93 -2.29
CA LEU A 103 0.81 -1.68 -2.69
C LEU A 103 -0.24 -0.70 -3.20
N VAL A 104 -0.79 -0.96 -4.38
CA VAL A 104 -1.97 -0.27 -4.92
C VAL A 104 -3.08 -1.28 -5.12
N TRP A 105 -4.25 -1.02 -4.54
CA TRP A 105 -5.48 -1.69 -4.92
C TRP A 105 -6.11 -0.92 -6.09
N ASP A 106 -6.30 -1.60 -7.22
CA ASP A 106 -6.80 -1.00 -8.48
C ASP A 106 -8.02 -1.78 -9.00
N ASP A 107 -9.15 -1.10 -9.17
CA ASP A 107 -10.38 -1.64 -9.79
C ASP A 107 -10.62 -1.12 -11.22
N GLY A 108 -9.67 -0.36 -11.77
CA GLY A 108 -9.75 0.36 -13.05
C GLY A 108 -10.25 1.80 -12.95
N VAL A 109 -10.81 2.20 -11.80
CA VAL A 109 -11.38 3.54 -11.54
C VAL A 109 -10.67 4.20 -10.36
N HIS A 110 -10.63 3.50 -9.23
CA HIS A 110 -9.99 3.88 -7.99
C HIS A 110 -8.61 3.23 -7.86
N GLN A 111 -7.67 4.00 -7.33
CA GLN A 111 -6.33 3.53 -7.01
C GLN A 111 -5.99 3.89 -5.58
N VAL A 112 -6.04 2.89 -4.69
CA VAL A 112 -5.80 3.06 -3.26
C VAL A 112 -4.38 2.61 -2.95
N ARG A 113 -3.48 3.59 -2.79
CA ARG A 113 -2.05 3.36 -2.62
C ARG A 113 -1.65 3.41 -1.14
N SER A 114 -0.90 2.41 -0.72
CA SER A 114 -0.19 2.37 0.55
C SER A 114 1.32 2.27 0.32
N PRO A 115 2.13 3.22 0.85
CA PRO A 115 3.57 3.05 0.88
C PRO A 115 3.98 1.93 1.83
N ILE A 116 5.05 1.23 1.50
CA ILE A 116 5.70 0.21 2.34
C ILE A 116 7.15 0.64 2.50
N VAL A 117 7.61 0.76 3.74
CA VAL A 117 8.98 1.17 4.06
C VAL A 117 9.64 0.07 4.85
N VAL A 118 10.77 -0.43 4.33
CA VAL A 118 11.66 -1.32 5.07
C VAL A 118 12.84 -0.48 5.53
N TYR A 119 13.03 -0.43 6.85
CA TYR A 119 14.13 0.27 7.49
C TYR A 119 14.81 -0.66 8.48
N ALA A 120 16.14 -0.76 8.39
CA ALA A 120 16.94 -1.47 9.38
C ALA A 120 18.04 -0.54 9.89
N PRO A 121 18.02 -0.20 11.19
CA PRO A 121 19.11 0.56 11.80
C PRO A 121 20.39 -0.28 11.80
N SER A 122 21.53 0.38 11.63
CA SER A 122 22.87 -0.19 11.80
C SER A 122 23.16 -0.56 13.25
#